data_AF-A0A7X7KTG3-F1
#
_entry.id   AF-A0A7X7KTG3-F1
#
_cell.length_a   1.000
_cell.length_b   1.000
_cell.length_c   1.000
_cell.angle_alpha   90.00
_cell.angle_beta   90.00
_cell.angle_gamma   90.00
#
_symmetry.space_group_name_H-M   'P 1'
#
loop_
_entity.id
_entity.type
_entity.pdbx_description
1 polymer ?
#
loop_
_entity_poly.entity_id
_entity_poly.type
_entity_poly.pdbx_seq_one_letter_code
_entity_poly.pdbx_strand_id
1 'polypeptide(L)'
;QMFANKLRRRNIQVHTHAYTEGYPLDVDTIVSPEGYGSNPFVETTRRLVVVTAPGPNSGKLATCLSQLYHETQRGRKAGYSKFETFPIWNLPLKHPVNVAYEAATADLMDVNMIDPYHLEYHGVSAVNYNRDIDAFPLLKRILIKINGEDIPFHSPTEMGVNRVGFCITDDQAAREAANQEILRRSFRLACDYKKGLVSAEVSQRGKLLMDELQLREEDRSVVLPARDYAKKLAEKPTGDNEDLMIQITAMELLDGRIVTGKGSAAMTSISACLLNAIKALAGIADPLHLLSPVILQPIHVLKEHILGQYRHDLDAKEILLALSISAATNPMAEAALKQLTSLRGCQAHSTVIPSKSDDEICRELGIDLTADPVFSSKSLYYGS
;
A
#
# COMPACT_ATOMS: atom_id res chain seq x y z
N GLN A 1 18.71 14.35 -21.59
CA GLN A 1 19.81 13.72 -22.36
C GLN A 1 20.41 12.45 -21.74
N MET A 2 20.96 12.48 -20.51
CA MET A 2 21.73 11.34 -19.96
C MET A 2 20.92 10.04 -19.84
N PHE A 3 19.66 10.10 -19.39
CA PHE A 3 18.79 8.93 -19.28
C PHE A 3 18.50 8.29 -20.65
N ALA A 4 18.14 9.11 -21.65
CA ALA A 4 17.93 8.64 -23.02
C ALA A 4 19.18 7.94 -23.60
N ASN A 5 20.38 8.48 -23.35
CA ASN A 5 21.62 7.85 -23.80
C ASN A 5 21.88 6.51 -23.11
N LYS A 6 21.57 6.38 -21.81
CA LYS A 6 21.67 5.09 -21.08
C LYS A 6 20.75 4.02 -21.68
N LEU A 7 19.55 4.40 -22.12
CA LEU A 7 18.59 3.51 -22.75
C LEU A 7 19.02 3.11 -24.17
N ARG A 8 19.44 4.08 -24.98
CA ARG A 8 19.94 3.81 -26.35
C ARG A 8 21.15 2.88 -26.37
N ARG A 9 22.08 3.02 -25.41
CA ARG A 9 23.23 2.10 -25.22
C ARG A 9 22.83 0.68 -24.79
N ARG A 10 21.57 0.48 -24.38
CA ARG A 10 20.96 -0.83 -24.08
C ARG A 10 20.04 -1.29 -25.22
N ASN A 11 20.15 -0.69 -26.40
CA ASN A 11 19.33 -0.97 -27.58
C ASN A 11 17.83 -0.73 -27.36
N ILE A 12 17.47 0.16 -26.44
CA ILE A 12 16.09 0.61 -26.24
C ILE A 12 15.89 1.86 -27.08
N GLN A 13 14.88 1.83 -27.98
CA GLN A 13 14.48 2.99 -28.76
C GLN A 13 13.84 4.05 -27.84
N VAL A 14 14.23 5.31 -28.02
CA VAL A 14 13.76 6.42 -27.18
C VAL A 14 13.26 7.55 -28.07
N HIS A 15 11.97 7.86 -27.89
CA HIS A 15 11.27 8.98 -28.51
C HIS A 15 11.08 10.08 -27.47
N THR A 16 11.17 11.34 -27.88
CA THR A 16 10.99 12.50 -27.01
C THR A 16 9.71 13.20 -27.44
N HIS A 17 8.71 13.22 -26.57
CA HIS A 17 7.51 14.03 -26.75
C HIS A 17 7.70 15.37 -26.02
N ALA A 18 7.23 16.45 -26.64
CA ALA A 18 7.22 17.79 -26.05
C ALA A 18 5.86 18.07 -25.38
N TYR A 19 5.77 19.22 -24.73
CA TYR A 19 4.48 19.75 -24.30
C TYR A 19 3.57 19.96 -25.53
N THR A 20 2.34 19.41 -25.48
CA THR A 20 1.37 19.56 -26.56
C THR A 20 0.69 20.93 -26.46
N GLU A 21 0.84 21.74 -27.51
CA GLU A 21 0.22 23.07 -27.58
C GLU A 21 -1.31 22.99 -27.48
N GLY A 22 -1.92 23.96 -26.79
CA GLY A 22 -3.38 24.00 -26.57
C GLY A 22 -3.93 23.04 -25.50
N TYR A 23 -3.12 22.09 -25.00
CA TYR A 23 -3.60 21.11 -24.02
C TYR A 23 -3.96 21.74 -22.66
N PRO A 24 -5.09 21.39 -22.02
CA PRO A 24 -6.11 20.43 -22.46
C PRO A 24 -7.31 21.06 -23.18
N LEU A 25 -7.40 22.39 -23.33
CA LEU A 25 -8.67 23.07 -23.64
C LEU A 25 -8.92 23.30 -25.14
N ASP A 26 -7.87 23.53 -25.91
CA ASP A 26 -7.95 23.87 -27.33
C ASP A 26 -7.81 22.62 -28.19
N VAL A 27 -8.92 21.90 -28.36
CA VAL A 27 -8.98 20.64 -29.11
C VAL A 27 -8.53 20.80 -30.56
N ASP A 28 -8.75 21.96 -31.19
CA ASP A 28 -8.38 22.18 -32.58
C ASP A 28 -6.85 22.29 -32.74
N THR A 29 -6.17 22.97 -31.82
CA THR A 29 -4.70 23.00 -31.78
C THR A 29 -4.11 21.68 -31.32
N ILE A 30 -4.71 21.00 -30.34
CA ILE A 30 -4.23 19.70 -29.84
C ILE A 30 -4.22 18.65 -30.96
N VAL A 31 -5.29 18.59 -31.75
CA VAL A 31 -5.47 17.60 -32.82
C VAL A 31 -5.08 18.20 -34.18
N SER A 32 -3.84 18.68 -34.25
CA SER A 32 -3.26 19.30 -35.46
C SER A 32 -1.80 18.88 -35.66
N PRO A 33 -1.16 19.30 -36.79
CA PRO A 33 0.28 19.20 -36.99
C PRO A 33 1.12 19.88 -35.90
N GLU A 34 0.64 20.98 -35.33
CA GLU A 34 1.29 21.76 -34.27
C GLU A 34 1.12 21.10 -32.89
N GLY A 35 -0.04 20.50 -32.64
CA GLY A 35 -0.32 19.72 -31.43
C GLY A 35 0.31 18.33 -31.45
N TYR A 36 -0.51 17.28 -31.55
CA TYR A 36 -0.02 15.89 -31.57
C TYR A 36 0.93 15.57 -32.72
N GLY A 37 0.82 16.27 -33.86
CA GLY A 37 1.69 16.07 -35.01
C GLY A 37 3.14 16.51 -34.81
N SER A 38 3.40 17.37 -33.82
CA SER A 38 4.76 17.84 -33.49
C SER A 38 5.57 16.78 -32.75
N ASN A 39 4.89 15.83 -32.10
CA ASN A 39 5.52 14.71 -31.42
C ASN A 39 5.99 13.66 -32.44
N PRO A 40 7.15 13.01 -32.22
CA PRO A 40 7.58 11.92 -33.06
C PRO A 40 6.66 10.70 -32.88
N PHE A 41 6.23 10.14 -34.01
CA PHE A 41 5.57 8.85 -34.06
C PHE A 41 6.50 7.76 -33.51
N VAL A 42 5.96 6.94 -32.61
CA VAL A 42 6.60 5.75 -32.09
C VAL A 42 6.21 4.58 -32.99
N GLU A 43 7.19 4.03 -33.71
CA GLU A 43 6.94 2.87 -34.56
C GLU A 43 6.67 1.63 -33.69
N THR A 44 5.51 1.01 -33.91
CA THR A 44 5.12 -0.20 -33.18
C THR A 44 4.90 -1.34 -34.16
N THR A 45 5.27 -2.55 -33.75
CA THR A 45 5.22 -3.76 -34.60
C THR A 45 4.04 -4.66 -34.27
N ARG A 46 3.49 -4.55 -33.06
CA ARG A 46 2.37 -5.35 -32.57
C ARG A 46 1.08 -4.52 -32.62
N ARG A 47 -0.03 -5.21 -32.89
CA ARG A 47 -1.37 -4.59 -32.95
C ARG A 47 -1.91 -4.12 -31.60
N LEU A 48 -1.43 -4.71 -30.51
CA LEU A 48 -1.76 -4.30 -29.15
C LEU A 48 -0.50 -3.73 -28.50
N VAL A 49 -0.58 -2.46 -28.12
CA VAL A 49 0.51 -1.72 -27.48
C VAL A 49 0.07 -1.36 -26.07
N VAL A 50 0.79 -1.87 -25.07
CA VAL A 50 0.53 -1.56 -23.67
C VAL A 50 1.39 -0.37 -23.25
N VAL A 51 0.75 0.75 -22.94
CA VAL A 51 1.42 1.96 -22.45
C VAL A 51 1.42 1.97 -20.93
N THR A 52 2.61 1.99 -20.33
CA THR A 52 2.80 1.96 -18.86
C THR A 52 3.79 3.02 -18.41
N ALA A 53 3.79 3.37 -17.12
CA ALA A 53 4.69 4.36 -16.53
C ALA A 53 4.94 4.08 -15.04
N PRO A 54 6.03 4.63 -14.45
CA PRO A 54 6.35 4.46 -13.03
C PRO A 54 5.31 5.03 -12.06
N GLY A 55 4.47 5.98 -12.49
CA GLY A 55 3.48 6.63 -11.63
C GLY A 55 2.40 7.42 -12.37
N PRO A 56 1.58 8.19 -11.64
CA PRO A 56 0.62 9.14 -12.22
C PRO A 56 1.33 10.27 -12.97
N ASN A 57 0.58 11.05 -13.76
CA ASN A 57 1.04 12.26 -14.46
C ASN A 57 2.28 12.09 -15.36
N SER A 58 2.56 10.87 -15.82
CA SER A 58 3.71 10.55 -16.68
C SER A 58 3.40 10.69 -18.19
N GLY A 59 2.29 11.31 -18.57
CA GLY A 59 1.91 11.52 -19.98
C GLY A 59 1.31 10.31 -20.70
N LYS A 60 0.96 9.22 -20.00
CA LYS A 60 0.42 7.97 -20.61
C LYS A 60 -0.72 8.21 -21.60
N LEU A 61 -1.76 8.95 -21.17
CA LEU A 61 -2.92 9.27 -22.00
C LEU A 61 -2.52 10.11 -23.21
N ALA A 62 -1.71 11.16 -23.01
CA ALA A 62 -1.25 12.03 -24.09
C ALA A 62 -0.45 11.25 -25.14
N THR A 63 0.42 10.33 -24.72
CA THR A 63 1.16 9.44 -25.64
C THR A 63 0.21 8.51 -26.43
N CYS A 64 -0.80 7.92 -25.78
CA CYS A 64 -1.80 7.10 -26.48
C CYS A 64 -2.56 7.91 -27.54
N LEU A 65 -2.99 9.12 -27.21
CA LEU A 65 -3.75 9.98 -28.12
C LEU A 65 -2.88 10.52 -29.27
N SER A 66 -1.61 10.86 -28.99
CA SER A 66 -0.64 11.22 -30.03
C SER A 66 -0.38 10.06 -31.00
N GLN A 67 -0.23 8.83 -30.49
CA GLN A 67 -0.11 7.64 -31.34
C GLN A 67 -1.37 7.38 -32.16
N LEU A 68 -2.55 7.54 -31.56
CA LEU A 68 -3.82 7.39 -32.24
C LEU A 68 -3.95 8.39 -33.39
N TYR A 69 -3.63 9.67 -33.15
CA TYR A 69 -3.58 10.70 -34.18
C TYR A 69 -2.66 10.30 -35.35
N HIS A 70 -1.45 9.85 -35.05
CA HIS A 70 -0.49 9.45 -36.06
C HIS A 70 -0.87 8.21 -36.87
N GLU A 71 -1.53 7.22 -36.26
CA GLU A 71 -2.04 6.04 -36.97
C GLU A 71 -3.19 6.43 -37.91
N THR A 72 -4.12 7.29 -37.44
CA THR A 72 -5.23 7.75 -38.26
C THR A 72 -4.76 8.61 -39.44
N GLN A 73 -3.78 9.50 -39.24
CA GLN A 73 -3.14 10.26 -40.34
C GLN A 73 -2.45 9.36 -41.38
N ARG A 74 -2.05 8.14 -40.99
CA ARG A 74 -1.47 7.12 -41.88
C ARG A 74 -2.53 6.22 -42.53
N GLY A 75 -3.81 6.54 -42.38
CA GLY A 75 -4.93 5.78 -42.96
C GLY A 75 -5.18 4.44 -42.27
N ARG A 76 -4.68 4.24 -41.05
CA ARG A 76 -4.88 3.00 -40.28
C ARG A 76 -5.95 3.21 -39.22
N LYS A 77 -6.79 2.18 -39.00
CA LYS A 77 -7.76 2.17 -37.91
C LYS A 77 -7.06 1.76 -36.62
N ALA A 78 -6.98 2.68 -35.67
CA ALA A 78 -6.47 2.44 -34.32
C ALA A 78 -7.52 2.84 -33.28
N GLY A 79 -7.32 2.40 -32.04
CA GLY A 79 -8.23 2.67 -30.93
C GLY A 79 -7.48 2.89 -29.63
N TYR A 80 -8.20 3.43 -28.65
CA TYR A 80 -7.72 3.63 -27.30
C TYR A 80 -8.66 2.94 -26.32
N SER A 81 -8.12 2.31 -25.29
CA SER A 81 -8.87 1.77 -24.17
C SER A 81 -8.04 1.88 -22.90
N LYS A 82 -8.70 1.90 -21.75
CA LYS A 82 -8.06 2.03 -20.44
C LYS A 82 -8.20 0.74 -19.66
N PHE A 83 -7.09 0.23 -19.15
CA PHE A 83 -7.09 -0.90 -18.22
C PHE A 83 -6.78 -0.39 -16.81
N GLU A 84 -7.76 -0.48 -15.92
CA GLU A 84 -7.62 -0.25 -14.49
C GLU A 84 -8.34 -1.37 -13.74
N THR A 85 -7.72 -1.86 -12.67
CA THR A 85 -8.30 -2.91 -11.82
C THR A 85 -9.40 -2.35 -10.93
N PHE A 86 -9.20 -1.14 -10.40
CA PHE A 86 -10.09 -0.47 -9.46
C PHE A 86 -10.40 0.97 -9.92
N PRO A 87 -11.61 1.49 -9.64
CA PRO A 87 -12.73 0.75 -9.05
C PRO A 87 -13.28 -0.33 -10.02
N ILE A 88 -13.97 -1.33 -9.47
CA ILE A 88 -14.63 -2.37 -10.25
C ILE A 88 -16.01 -1.85 -10.64
N TRP A 89 -16.16 -1.51 -11.92
CA TRP A 89 -17.33 -0.78 -12.43
C TRP A 89 -18.67 -1.51 -12.23
N ASN A 90 -18.66 -2.84 -12.26
CA ASN A 90 -19.86 -3.67 -12.13
C ASN A 90 -20.13 -4.15 -10.69
N LEU A 91 -19.38 -3.64 -9.70
CA LEU A 91 -19.73 -3.79 -8.28
C LEU A 91 -20.41 -2.50 -7.78
N PRO A 92 -21.29 -2.60 -6.77
CA PRO A 92 -21.90 -1.41 -6.17
C PRO A 92 -20.86 -0.39 -5.66
N LEU A 93 -21.25 0.88 -5.63
CA LEU A 93 -20.40 1.96 -5.12
C LEU A 93 -19.89 1.68 -3.71
N LYS A 94 -20.79 1.24 -2.83
CA LYS A 94 -20.50 0.90 -1.42
C LYS A 94 -20.05 -0.55 -1.23
N HIS A 95 -19.68 -1.25 -2.30
CA HIS A 95 -19.09 -2.57 -2.15
C HIS A 95 -17.74 -2.44 -1.44
N PRO A 96 -17.44 -3.24 -0.38
CA PRO A 96 -16.18 -3.13 0.35
C PRO A 96 -14.93 -3.12 -0.53
N VAL A 97 -14.92 -3.90 -1.62
CA VAL A 97 -13.80 -3.91 -2.60
C VAL A 97 -13.56 -2.53 -3.23
N ASN A 98 -14.62 -1.79 -3.59
CA ASN A 98 -14.49 -0.44 -4.13
C ASN A 98 -14.10 0.57 -3.03
N VAL A 99 -14.68 0.45 -1.84
CA VAL A 99 -14.35 1.30 -0.69
C VAL A 99 -12.88 1.10 -0.23
N ALA A 100 -12.37 -0.13 -0.32
CA ALA A 100 -10.97 -0.45 -0.02
C ALA A 100 -10.00 0.22 -0.99
N TYR A 101 -10.36 0.31 -2.28
CA TYR A 101 -9.60 1.10 -3.25
C TYR A 101 -9.57 2.58 -2.83
N GLU A 102 -10.72 3.14 -2.46
CA GLU A 102 -10.79 4.55 -2.03
C GLU A 102 -9.98 4.83 -0.76
N ALA A 103 -10.01 3.91 0.21
CA ALA A 103 -9.17 3.99 1.40
C ALA A 103 -7.68 3.91 1.05
N ALA A 104 -7.31 3.21 -0.02
CA ALA A 104 -5.93 3.09 -0.50
C ALA A 104 -5.47 4.30 -1.32
N THR A 105 -6.38 5.13 -1.82
CA THR A 105 -6.11 6.33 -2.62
C THR A 105 -6.59 7.63 -1.94
N ALA A 106 -6.83 7.60 -0.64
CA ALA A 106 -7.33 8.75 0.11
C ALA A 106 -6.40 9.98 0.00
N ASP A 107 -5.10 9.77 -0.18
CA ASP A 107 -4.10 10.82 -0.41
C ASP A 107 -4.15 11.42 -1.82
N LEU A 108 -4.59 10.64 -2.81
CA LEU A 108 -4.75 11.07 -4.20
C LEU A 108 -6.09 11.78 -4.46
N MET A 109 -7.00 11.76 -3.50
CA MET A 109 -8.36 12.32 -3.58
C MET A 109 -9.16 11.74 -4.77
N ASP A 110 -8.87 10.49 -5.14
CA ASP A 110 -9.69 9.74 -6.08
C ASP A 110 -10.91 9.23 -5.32
N VAL A 111 -12.09 9.72 -5.70
CA VAL A 111 -13.37 9.42 -5.02
C VAL A 111 -14.23 8.61 -5.96
N ASN A 112 -14.72 7.45 -5.48
CA ASN A 112 -15.61 6.63 -6.29
C ASN A 112 -16.96 7.31 -6.47
N MET A 113 -17.52 7.20 -7.67
CA MET A 113 -18.78 7.83 -8.05
C MET A 113 -19.57 6.92 -8.99
N ILE A 114 -20.88 7.13 -9.07
CA ILE A 114 -21.67 6.54 -10.15
C ILE A 114 -21.33 7.29 -11.44
N ASP A 115 -21.03 6.55 -12.50
CA ASP A 115 -20.81 7.10 -13.84
C ASP A 115 -22.12 7.67 -14.40
N PRO A 116 -22.29 9.00 -14.48
CA PRO A 116 -23.53 9.59 -14.94
C PRO A 116 -23.75 9.33 -16.43
N TYR A 117 -22.69 9.23 -17.22
CA TYR A 117 -22.78 9.00 -18.67
C TYR A 117 -23.26 7.60 -18.99
N HIS A 118 -22.76 6.60 -18.24
CA HIS A 118 -23.20 5.21 -18.41
C HIS A 118 -24.67 5.06 -17.98
N LEU A 119 -25.05 5.69 -16.87
CA LEU A 119 -26.42 5.68 -16.36
C LEU A 119 -27.39 6.35 -17.34
N GLU A 120 -27.03 7.51 -17.90
CA GLU A 120 -27.87 8.24 -18.86
C GLU A 120 -28.08 7.45 -20.16
N TYR A 121 -27.02 6.84 -20.70
CA TYR A 121 -27.09 6.16 -21.99
C TYR A 121 -27.73 4.76 -21.90
N HIS A 122 -27.39 3.97 -20.87
CA HIS A 122 -27.85 2.58 -20.75
C HIS A 122 -28.98 2.39 -19.73
N GLY A 123 -29.22 3.34 -18.84
CA GLY A 123 -30.12 3.16 -17.69
C GLY A 123 -29.55 2.22 -16.61
N VAL A 124 -28.26 1.86 -16.69
CA VAL A 124 -27.58 0.93 -15.78
C VAL A 124 -26.53 1.68 -14.98
N SER A 125 -26.50 1.46 -13.66
CA SER A 125 -25.50 2.06 -12.79
C SER A 125 -24.15 1.34 -12.93
N ALA A 126 -23.07 2.11 -13.07
CA ALA A 126 -21.70 1.65 -13.07
C ALA A 126 -20.85 2.55 -12.17
N VAL A 127 -19.78 2.01 -11.58
CA VAL A 127 -18.86 2.77 -10.73
C VAL A 127 -17.64 3.23 -11.52
N ASN A 128 -17.34 4.52 -11.42
CA ASN A 128 -16.11 5.13 -11.89
C ASN A 128 -15.58 6.06 -10.79
N TYR A 129 -14.71 7.02 -11.10
CA TYR A 129 -14.19 7.98 -10.14
C TYR A 129 -14.13 9.38 -10.72
N ASN A 130 -14.15 10.38 -9.84
CA ASN A 130 -14.23 11.82 -10.16
C ASN A 130 -13.35 12.25 -11.34
N ARG A 131 -12.06 11.93 -11.32
CA ARG A 131 -11.08 12.40 -12.32
C ARG A 131 -11.42 11.95 -13.74
N ASP A 132 -11.85 10.70 -13.91
CA ASP A 132 -12.17 10.14 -15.23
C ASP A 132 -13.53 10.63 -15.72
N ILE A 133 -14.51 10.77 -14.82
CA ILE A 133 -15.81 11.37 -15.11
C ILE A 133 -15.63 12.82 -15.60
N ASP A 134 -14.84 13.62 -14.87
CA ASP A 134 -14.59 15.02 -15.20
C ASP A 134 -13.82 15.17 -16.53
N ALA A 135 -12.90 14.25 -16.82
CA ALA A 135 -12.10 14.29 -18.05
C ALA A 135 -12.84 13.77 -19.29
N PHE A 136 -13.88 12.95 -19.12
CA PHE A 136 -14.54 12.23 -20.21
C PHE A 136 -15.08 13.15 -21.33
N PRO A 137 -15.78 14.28 -21.06
CA PRO A 137 -16.29 15.14 -22.13
C PRO A 137 -15.21 15.67 -23.07
N LEU A 138 -14.08 16.07 -22.51
CA LEU A 138 -12.95 16.55 -23.28
C LEU A 138 -12.33 15.42 -24.09
N LEU A 139 -12.10 14.27 -23.46
CA LEU A 139 -11.52 13.11 -24.11
C LEU A 139 -12.38 12.62 -25.27
N LYS A 140 -13.70 12.63 -25.09
CA LYS A 140 -14.70 12.33 -26.13
C LYS A 140 -14.54 13.24 -27.34
N ARG A 141 -14.39 14.56 -27.13
CA ARG A 141 -14.16 15.54 -28.20
C ARG A 141 -12.85 15.30 -28.95
N ILE A 142 -11.76 14.99 -28.23
CA ILE A 142 -10.47 14.67 -28.84
C ILE A 142 -10.58 13.40 -29.69
N LEU A 143 -11.21 12.34 -29.19
CA LEU A 143 -11.39 11.09 -29.92
C LEU A 143 -12.25 11.29 -31.18
N ILE A 144 -13.32 12.09 -31.11
CA ILE A 144 -14.15 12.45 -32.28
C ILE A 144 -13.32 13.21 -33.31
N LYS A 145 -12.49 14.17 -32.88
CA LYS A 145 -11.65 14.94 -33.80
C LYS A 145 -10.58 14.06 -34.47
N ILE A 146 -10.04 13.06 -33.78
CA ILE A 146 -9.05 12.13 -34.35
C ILE A 146 -9.71 11.10 -35.28
N ASN A 147 -10.79 10.44 -34.84
CA ASN A 147 -11.36 9.27 -35.51
C ASN A 147 -12.61 9.56 -36.37
N GLY A 148 -13.16 10.77 -36.30
CA GLY A 148 -14.48 11.12 -36.86
C GLY A 148 -15.61 10.91 -35.86
N GLU A 149 -16.85 11.09 -36.30
CA GLU A 149 -18.06 11.06 -35.44
C GLU A 149 -18.34 9.69 -34.81
N ASP A 150 -17.83 8.60 -35.39
CA ASP A 150 -18.03 7.24 -34.91
C ASP A 150 -16.97 6.85 -33.87
N ILE A 151 -17.24 7.17 -32.61
CA ILE A 151 -16.45 6.69 -31.46
C ILE A 151 -17.22 5.62 -30.66
N PRO A 152 -16.56 4.56 -30.20
CA PRO A 152 -17.23 3.43 -29.54
C PRO A 152 -17.58 3.67 -28.06
N PHE A 153 -17.42 4.90 -27.55
CA PHE A 153 -17.54 5.20 -26.12
C PHE A 153 -18.59 6.29 -25.85
N HIS A 154 -19.62 5.91 -25.11
CA HIS A 154 -20.65 6.78 -24.55
C HIS A 154 -20.38 7.13 -23.09
N SER A 155 -19.47 6.42 -22.41
CA SER A 155 -19.09 6.65 -21.00
C SER A 155 -17.62 6.27 -20.70
N PRO A 156 -17.01 6.78 -19.62
CA PRO A 156 -15.70 6.32 -19.18
C PRO A 156 -15.71 4.85 -18.74
N THR A 157 -16.87 4.31 -18.31
CA THR A 157 -17.03 2.87 -18.07
C THR A 157 -16.74 2.03 -19.32
N GLU A 158 -17.28 2.41 -20.48
CA GLU A 158 -17.06 1.70 -21.75
C GLU A 158 -15.65 1.85 -22.31
N MET A 159 -14.98 2.95 -21.96
CA MET A 159 -13.56 3.14 -22.27
C MET A 159 -12.68 2.16 -21.49
N GLY A 160 -13.17 1.66 -20.37
CA GLY A 160 -12.55 0.63 -19.56
C GLY A 160 -12.66 -0.77 -20.18
N VAL A 161 -11.64 -1.60 -19.96
CA VAL A 161 -11.64 -3.02 -20.37
C VAL A 161 -11.62 -3.99 -19.18
N ASN A 162 -11.92 -3.49 -17.97
CA ASN A 162 -11.87 -4.25 -16.73
C ASN A 162 -12.93 -5.37 -16.71
N ARG A 163 -12.49 -6.60 -16.40
CA ARG A 163 -13.34 -7.80 -16.25
C ARG A 163 -13.29 -8.42 -14.86
N VAL A 164 -12.59 -7.82 -13.90
CA VAL A 164 -12.28 -8.41 -12.59
C VAL A 164 -13.53 -8.76 -11.80
N GLY A 165 -14.56 -7.91 -11.81
CA GLY A 165 -15.80 -8.18 -11.08
C GLY A 165 -16.54 -9.43 -11.54
N PHE A 166 -16.37 -9.86 -12.79
CA PHE A 166 -16.95 -11.12 -13.29
C PHE A 166 -16.19 -12.37 -12.83
N CYS A 167 -14.99 -12.19 -12.27
CA CYS A 167 -14.12 -13.28 -11.84
C CYS A 167 -14.15 -13.50 -10.32
N ILE A 168 -14.96 -12.74 -9.58
CA ILE A 168 -15.18 -12.96 -8.15
C ILE A 168 -16.03 -14.22 -7.99
N THR A 169 -15.42 -15.28 -7.47
CA THR A 169 -16.08 -16.58 -7.25
C THR A 169 -16.66 -16.73 -5.85
N ASP A 170 -16.15 -15.94 -4.90
CA ASP A 170 -16.64 -15.84 -3.52
C ASP A 170 -16.69 -14.36 -3.12
N ASP A 171 -17.90 -13.77 -3.20
CA ASP A 171 -18.14 -12.37 -2.87
C ASP A 171 -17.94 -12.10 -1.37
N GLN A 172 -18.27 -13.07 -0.52
CA GLN A 172 -18.17 -12.91 0.93
C GLN A 172 -16.71 -12.86 1.36
N ALA A 173 -15.87 -13.77 0.84
CA ALA A 173 -14.43 -13.74 1.09
C ALA A 173 -13.80 -12.43 0.58
N ALA A 174 -14.23 -11.94 -0.59
CA ALA A 174 -13.75 -10.67 -1.14
C ALA A 174 -14.15 -9.47 -0.26
N ARG A 175 -15.37 -9.46 0.28
CA ARG A 175 -15.85 -8.44 1.23
C ARG A 175 -15.05 -8.44 2.52
N GLU A 176 -14.83 -9.62 3.11
CA GLU A 176 -14.08 -9.77 4.35
C GLU A 176 -12.63 -9.29 4.19
N ALA A 177 -11.95 -9.71 3.11
CA ALA A 177 -10.60 -9.26 2.80
C ALA A 177 -10.53 -7.73 2.58
N ALA A 178 -11.51 -7.17 1.87
CA ALA A 178 -11.58 -5.72 1.63
C ALA A 178 -11.86 -4.92 2.91
N ASN A 179 -12.76 -5.40 3.79
CA ASN A 179 -12.98 -4.79 5.10
C ASN A 179 -11.69 -4.76 5.94
N GLN A 180 -10.92 -5.84 5.92
CA GLN A 180 -9.60 -5.88 6.59
C GLN A 180 -8.59 -4.93 5.93
N GLU A 181 -8.61 -4.72 4.61
CA GLU A 181 -7.80 -3.67 3.95
C GLU A 181 -8.20 -2.26 4.41
N ILE A 182 -9.50 -1.97 4.52
CA ILE A 182 -10.00 -0.65 4.97
C ILE A 182 -9.53 -0.35 6.39
N LEU A 183 -9.64 -1.32 7.31
CA LEU A 183 -9.13 -1.19 8.68
C LEU A 183 -7.63 -0.87 8.67
N ARG A 184 -6.84 -1.61 7.89
CA ARG A 184 -5.39 -1.41 7.78
C ARG A 184 -5.04 -0.03 7.24
N ARG A 185 -5.76 0.44 6.22
CA ARG A 185 -5.56 1.78 5.66
C ARG A 185 -5.92 2.86 6.66
N SER A 186 -7.02 2.72 7.40
CA SER A 186 -7.41 3.66 8.44
C SER A 186 -6.34 3.79 9.53
N PHE A 187 -5.82 2.68 10.05
CA PHE A 187 -4.69 2.70 11.00
C PHE A 187 -3.46 3.39 10.42
N ARG A 188 -3.07 3.05 9.18
CA ARG A 188 -1.91 3.67 8.52
C ARG A 188 -2.10 5.18 8.37
N LEU A 189 -3.25 5.64 7.90
CA LEU A 189 -3.56 7.06 7.74
C LEU A 189 -3.56 7.81 9.08
N ALA A 190 -4.03 7.19 10.15
CA ALA A 190 -3.95 7.75 11.50
C ALA A 190 -2.50 7.88 11.97
N CYS A 191 -1.66 6.86 11.75
CA CYS A 191 -0.23 6.92 12.05
C CYS A 191 0.50 7.96 11.21
N ASP A 192 0.22 8.05 9.91
CA ASP A 192 0.86 8.98 8.98
C ASP A 192 0.49 10.43 9.32
N TYR A 193 -0.76 10.68 9.71
CA TYR A 193 -1.16 11.99 10.24
C TYR A 193 -0.41 12.33 11.53
N LYS A 194 -0.32 11.37 12.46
CA LYS A 194 0.44 11.55 13.70
C LYS A 194 1.91 11.88 13.45
N LYS A 195 2.51 11.29 12.41
CA LYS A 195 3.89 11.56 11.95
C LYS A 195 4.03 12.88 11.17
N GLY A 196 2.94 13.55 10.82
CA GLY A 196 2.94 14.77 10.00
C GLY A 196 3.18 14.53 8.51
N LEU A 197 2.89 13.33 7.99
CA LEU A 197 3.10 12.95 6.59
C LEU A 197 1.88 13.26 5.69
N VAL A 198 0.68 13.29 6.27
CA VAL A 198 -0.57 13.58 5.57
C VAL A 198 -1.40 14.61 6.32
N SER A 199 -2.38 15.22 5.64
CA SER A 199 -3.28 16.19 6.26
C SER A 199 -4.30 15.51 7.18
N ALA A 200 -4.95 16.30 8.05
CA ALA A 200 -6.04 15.82 8.89
C ALA A 200 -7.23 15.32 8.07
N GLU A 201 -7.51 15.96 6.93
CA GLU A 201 -8.59 15.60 6.01
C GLU A 201 -8.42 14.19 5.44
N VAL A 202 -7.21 13.84 4.99
CA VAL A 202 -6.90 12.50 4.47
C VAL A 202 -7.07 11.44 5.57
N SER A 203 -6.63 11.73 6.79
CA SER A 203 -6.81 10.83 7.95
C SER A 203 -8.29 10.65 8.32
N GLN A 204 -9.06 11.74 8.33
CA GLN A 204 -10.50 11.70 8.57
C GLN A 204 -11.24 10.92 7.49
N ARG A 205 -10.82 10.99 6.23
CA ARG A 205 -11.42 10.19 5.14
C ARG A 205 -11.34 8.70 5.43
N GLY A 206 -10.19 8.20 5.90
CA GLY A 206 -10.03 6.80 6.30
C GLY A 206 -11.05 6.36 7.35
N LYS A 207 -11.28 7.21 8.37
CA LYS A 207 -12.28 6.94 9.42
C LYS A 207 -13.72 6.98 8.88
N LEU A 208 -14.04 7.97 8.05
CA LEU A 208 -15.37 8.06 7.44
C LEU A 208 -15.71 6.82 6.61
N LEU A 209 -14.76 6.28 5.85
CA LEU A 209 -14.95 5.07 5.05
C LEU A 209 -15.19 3.82 5.93
N MET A 210 -14.57 3.74 7.10
CA MET A 210 -14.90 2.71 8.10
C MET A 210 -16.32 2.88 8.63
N ASP A 211 -16.69 4.08 9.05
CA ASP A 211 -18.00 4.39 9.62
C ASP A 211 -19.13 4.10 8.61
N GLU A 212 -18.93 4.43 7.33
CA GLU A 212 -19.87 4.16 6.23
C GLU A 212 -20.16 2.66 6.05
N LEU A 213 -19.19 1.79 6.34
CA LEU A 213 -19.33 0.33 6.31
C LEU A 213 -19.58 -0.29 7.68
N GLN A 214 -19.76 0.54 8.72
CA GLN A 214 -19.98 0.11 10.11
C GLN A 214 -18.84 -0.78 10.65
N LEU A 215 -17.62 -0.54 10.17
CA LEU A 215 -16.42 -1.24 10.61
C LEU A 215 -15.88 -0.59 11.89
N ARG A 216 -15.41 -1.41 12.80
CA ARG A 216 -14.75 -0.98 14.03
C ARG A 216 -13.32 -1.50 14.06
N GLU A 217 -12.44 -0.76 14.71
CA GLU A 217 -11.04 -1.16 14.88
C GLU A 217 -10.91 -2.56 15.51
N GLU A 218 -11.83 -2.89 16.43
CA GLU A 218 -11.91 -4.18 17.11
C GLU A 218 -12.29 -5.35 16.20
N ASP A 219 -12.79 -5.10 14.99
CA ASP A 219 -13.09 -6.15 14.01
C ASP A 219 -11.80 -6.73 13.40
N ARG A 220 -10.63 -6.14 13.72
CA ARG A 220 -9.32 -6.76 13.52
C ARG A 220 -8.90 -7.52 14.79
N SER A 221 -8.87 -8.86 14.68
CA SER A 221 -8.64 -9.84 15.76
C SER A 221 -7.47 -9.52 16.71
N VAL A 222 -6.39 -8.93 16.19
CA VAL A 222 -5.15 -8.64 16.93
C VAL A 222 -5.16 -7.32 17.70
N VAL A 223 -6.14 -6.43 17.47
CA VAL A 223 -6.21 -5.11 18.11
C VAL A 223 -6.51 -5.23 19.61
N LEU A 224 -7.60 -5.92 19.95
CA LEU A 224 -8.01 -6.09 21.36
C LEU A 224 -6.95 -6.83 22.20
N PRO A 225 -6.36 -7.96 21.76
CA PRO A 225 -5.31 -8.63 22.50
C PRO A 225 -4.11 -7.72 22.85
N ALA A 226 -3.70 -6.85 21.91
CA ALA A 226 -2.61 -5.91 22.16
C ALA A 226 -3.00 -4.84 23.20
N ARG A 227 -4.16 -4.19 23.00
CA ARG A 227 -4.67 -3.13 23.87
C ARG A 227 -5.01 -3.62 25.28
N ASP A 228 -5.68 -4.76 25.39
CA ASP A 228 -6.05 -5.35 26.68
C ASP A 228 -4.83 -5.77 27.48
N TYR A 229 -3.81 -6.32 26.84
CA TYR A 229 -2.58 -6.67 27.54
C TYR A 229 -1.81 -5.42 28.01
N ALA A 230 -1.79 -4.36 27.20
CA ALA A 230 -1.21 -3.07 27.62
C ALA A 230 -1.95 -2.50 28.83
N LYS A 231 -3.29 -2.51 28.81
CA LYS A 231 -4.15 -2.06 29.91
C LYS A 231 -3.91 -2.86 31.19
N LYS A 232 -3.89 -4.19 31.11
CA LYS A 232 -3.63 -5.08 32.26
C LYS A 232 -2.26 -4.83 32.92
N LEU A 233 -1.27 -4.42 32.14
CA LEU A 233 0.06 -4.09 32.68
C LEU A 233 0.10 -2.69 33.30
N ALA A 234 -0.68 -1.74 32.79
CA ALA A 234 -0.80 -0.39 33.34
C ALA A 234 -1.52 -0.37 34.70
N GLU A 235 -2.42 -1.34 34.96
CA GLU A 235 -3.13 -1.49 36.24
C GLU A 235 -2.25 -2.08 37.36
N LYS A 236 -1.09 -2.65 37.04
CA LYS A 236 -0.14 -3.16 38.04
C LYS A 236 0.71 -1.99 38.56
N PRO A 237 0.91 -1.85 39.87
CA PRO A 237 1.82 -0.86 40.42
C PRO A 237 3.24 -1.15 39.91
N THR A 238 3.71 -0.38 38.95
CA THR A 238 5.07 -0.42 38.45
C THR A 238 5.97 0.19 39.50
N GLY A 239 6.84 -0.60 40.12
CA GLY A 239 7.95 -0.05 40.91
C GLY A 239 8.86 0.79 40.02
N ASP A 240 9.22 1.99 40.50
CA ASP A 240 10.27 2.97 40.17
C ASP A 240 10.73 3.21 38.71
N ASN A 241 10.20 2.53 37.70
CA ASN A 241 10.48 2.79 36.28
C ASN A 241 9.32 3.53 35.62
N GLU A 242 9.11 4.79 36.02
CA GLU A 242 8.05 5.68 35.52
C GLU A 242 8.23 6.09 34.04
N ASP A 243 9.38 5.83 33.41
CA ASP A 243 9.72 6.36 32.08
C ASP A 243 9.49 5.41 30.89
N LEU A 244 9.20 4.12 31.12
CA LEU A 244 8.98 3.15 30.03
C LEU A 244 7.48 3.00 29.74
N MET A 245 7.02 3.72 28.70
CA MET A 245 5.70 3.48 28.10
C MET A 245 5.51 1.99 27.80
N ILE A 246 4.40 1.41 28.27
CA ILE A 246 4.08 0.00 28.05
C ILE A 246 3.73 -0.19 26.57
N GLN A 247 4.58 -0.92 25.85
CA GLN A 247 4.41 -1.23 24.44
C GLN A 247 4.10 -2.71 24.28
N ILE A 248 3.02 -3.02 23.56
CA ILE A 248 2.60 -4.38 23.29
C ILE A 248 2.38 -4.55 21.79
N THR A 249 2.82 -5.70 21.27
CA THR A 249 2.43 -6.17 19.94
C THR A 249 1.68 -7.48 20.11
N ALA A 250 0.58 -7.67 19.38
CA ALA A 250 -0.09 -8.95 19.23
C ALA A 250 -0.03 -9.42 17.79
N MET A 251 0.04 -10.73 17.58
CA MET A 251 0.08 -11.39 16.28
C MET A 251 -0.85 -12.59 16.28
N GLU A 252 -1.63 -12.74 15.22
CA GLU A 252 -2.42 -13.93 14.93
C GLU A 252 -1.61 -14.83 13.99
N LEU A 253 -1.32 -16.05 14.45
CA LEU A 253 -0.69 -17.07 13.64
C LEU A 253 -1.71 -17.67 12.66
N LEU A 254 -1.23 -18.32 11.59
CA LEU A 254 -2.09 -18.94 10.58
C LEU A 254 -3.01 -20.05 11.12
N ASP A 255 -2.74 -20.57 12.31
CA ASP A 255 -3.59 -21.55 13.01
C ASP A 255 -4.59 -20.90 13.99
N GLY A 256 -4.71 -19.57 13.99
CA GLY A 256 -5.62 -18.79 14.83
C GLY A 256 -5.12 -18.52 16.25
N ARG A 257 -3.95 -19.02 16.64
CA ARG A 257 -3.37 -18.68 17.95
C ARG A 257 -2.94 -17.22 17.98
N ILE A 258 -3.32 -16.52 19.05
CA ILE A 258 -2.83 -15.16 19.33
C ILE A 258 -1.59 -15.24 20.22
N VAL A 259 -0.50 -14.63 19.75
CA VAL A 259 0.75 -14.46 20.48
C VAL A 259 0.98 -12.98 20.75
N THR A 260 1.50 -12.65 21.93
CA THR A 260 1.81 -11.27 22.30
C THR A 260 3.28 -11.10 22.65
N GLY A 261 3.83 -9.92 22.37
CA GLY A 261 5.16 -9.48 22.77
C GLY A 261 5.09 -8.20 23.59
N LYS A 262 5.83 -8.16 24.70
CA LYS A 262 5.96 -6.99 25.56
C LYS A 262 7.33 -6.33 25.33
N GLY A 263 7.33 -5.02 25.09
CA GLY A 263 8.56 -4.23 25.04
C GLY A 263 9.28 -4.25 26.39
N SER A 264 10.61 -4.29 26.35
CA SER A 264 11.47 -4.34 27.53
C SER A 264 12.72 -3.48 27.33
N ALA A 265 13.55 -3.36 28.35
CA ALA A 265 14.87 -2.72 28.21
C ALA A 265 15.77 -3.42 27.17
N ALA A 266 15.54 -4.71 26.89
CA ALA A 266 16.38 -5.50 25.99
C ALA A 266 15.93 -5.45 24.52
N MET A 267 14.62 -5.29 24.27
CA MET A 267 14.07 -5.36 22.90
C MET A 267 12.69 -4.73 22.78
N THR A 268 12.35 -4.36 21.55
CA THR A 268 11.04 -3.81 21.18
C THR A 268 9.92 -4.84 21.37
N SER A 269 8.67 -4.36 21.48
CA SER A 269 7.50 -5.24 21.61
C SER A 269 7.30 -6.12 20.37
N ILE A 270 7.65 -5.62 19.19
CA ILE A 270 7.61 -6.35 17.91
C ILE A 270 8.64 -7.48 17.93
N SER A 271 9.88 -7.20 18.33
CA SER A 271 10.92 -8.22 18.47
C SER A 271 10.52 -9.33 19.42
N ALA A 272 9.98 -8.98 20.59
CA ALA A 272 9.48 -9.95 21.55
C ALA A 272 8.34 -10.79 20.95
N CYS A 273 7.41 -10.16 20.21
CA CYS A 273 6.30 -10.84 19.58
C CYS A 273 6.79 -11.82 18.49
N LEU A 274 7.78 -11.43 17.68
CA LEU A 274 8.41 -12.28 16.68
C LEU A 274 9.04 -13.52 17.31
N LEU A 275 9.85 -13.34 18.36
CA LEU A 275 10.47 -14.46 19.09
C LEU A 275 9.42 -15.40 19.69
N ASN A 276 8.37 -14.84 20.30
CA ASN A 276 7.29 -15.65 20.88
C ASN A 276 6.53 -16.43 19.80
N ALA A 277 6.28 -15.81 18.64
CA ALA A 277 5.58 -16.45 17.52
C ALA A 277 6.38 -17.64 16.97
N ILE A 278 7.68 -17.45 16.69
CA ILE A 278 8.53 -18.55 16.19
C ILE A 278 8.76 -19.65 17.24
N LYS A 279 8.80 -19.31 18.54
CA LYS A 279 8.81 -20.32 19.62
C LYS A 279 7.54 -21.15 19.61
N ALA A 280 6.37 -20.50 19.52
CA ALA A 280 5.08 -21.16 19.51
C ALA A 280 4.89 -22.08 18.28
N LEU A 281 5.43 -21.69 17.13
CA LEU A 281 5.44 -22.49 15.89
C LEU A 281 6.44 -23.66 15.96
N ALA A 282 7.58 -23.47 16.61
CA ALA A 282 8.59 -24.52 16.79
C ALA A 282 8.29 -25.48 17.95
N GLY A 283 7.20 -25.26 18.70
CA GLY A 283 6.85 -26.06 19.88
C GLY A 283 7.81 -25.85 21.06
N ILE A 284 8.49 -24.70 21.13
CA ILE A 284 9.45 -24.37 22.18
C ILE A 284 8.70 -23.74 23.36
N ALA A 285 8.92 -24.27 24.56
CA ALA A 285 8.27 -23.80 25.78
C ALA A 285 8.61 -22.34 26.09
N ASP A 286 7.63 -21.59 26.62
CA ASP A 286 7.76 -20.15 26.86
C ASP A 286 8.92 -19.75 27.80
N PRO A 287 9.25 -20.49 28.87
CA PRO A 287 10.39 -20.13 29.74
C PRO A 287 11.77 -20.27 29.08
N LEU A 288 11.87 -20.90 27.91
CA LEU A 288 13.16 -21.16 27.26
C LEU A 288 13.63 -19.93 26.46
N HIS A 289 14.83 -19.47 26.80
CA HIS A 289 15.49 -18.37 26.09
C HIS A 289 16.20 -18.87 24.82
N LEU A 290 15.91 -18.23 23.69
CA LEU A 290 16.59 -18.52 22.42
C LEU A 290 17.93 -17.77 22.30
N LEU A 291 18.01 -16.59 22.91
CA LEU A 291 19.15 -15.67 22.81
C LEU A 291 19.89 -15.64 24.14
N SER A 292 21.18 -15.96 24.10
CA SER A 292 22.05 -15.88 25.29
C SER A 292 22.47 -14.44 25.56
N PRO A 293 22.60 -14.02 26.84
CA PRO A 293 23.18 -12.72 27.19
C PRO A 293 24.56 -12.47 26.57
N VAL A 294 25.35 -13.53 26.31
CA VAL A 294 26.67 -13.43 25.67
C VAL A 294 26.60 -12.84 24.26
N ILE A 295 25.47 -13.00 23.57
CA ILE A 295 25.23 -12.45 22.22
C ILE A 295 24.60 -11.05 22.31
N LEU A 296 23.71 -10.83 23.28
CA LEU A 296 23.00 -9.56 23.42
C LEU A 296 23.87 -8.44 24.00
N GLN A 297 24.74 -8.75 24.96
CA GLN A 297 25.54 -7.74 25.68
C GLN A 297 26.49 -6.96 24.77
N PRO A 298 27.24 -7.59 23.84
CA PRO A 298 28.10 -6.84 22.92
C PRO A 298 27.33 -5.88 22.03
N ILE A 299 26.11 -6.23 21.62
CA ILE A 299 25.25 -5.37 20.79
C ILE A 299 24.80 -4.15 21.59
N HIS A 300 24.37 -4.35 22.85
CA HIS A 300 23.99 -3.24 23.74
C HIS A 300 25.18 -2.30 23.99
N VAL A 301 26.36 -2.85 24.31
CA VAL A 301 27.60 -2.06 24.51
C VAL A 301 27.96 -1.24 23.27
N LEU A 302 27.81 -1.82 22.07
CA LEU A 302 28.03 -1.10 20.82
C LEU A 302 27.06 0.08 20.67
N LYS A 303 25.76 -0.13 20.89
CA LYS A 303 24.75 0.94 20.77
C LYS A 303 24.96 2.04 21.80
N GLU A 304 25.16 1.65 23.06
CA GLU A 304 25.23 2.57 24.20
C GLU A 304 26.56 3.31 24.28
N HIS A 305 27.66 2.56 24.42
CA HIS A 305 28.93 3.14 24.81
C HIS A 305 29.78 3.57 23.60
N ILE A 306 29.60 2.95 22.43
CA ILE A 306 30.41 3.22 21.24
C ILE A 306 29.69 4.17 20.28
N LEU A 307 28.43 3.87 19.96
CA LEU A 307 27.63 4.67 19.03
C LEU A 307 26.87 5.82 19.71
N GLY A 308 26.78 5.82 21.04
CA GLY A 308 26.14 6.88 21.82
C GLY A 308 24.64 7.02 21.54
N GLN A 309 23.97 5.95 21.13
CA GLN A 309 22.54 5.96 20.87
C GLN A 309 21.80 6.11 22.19
N TYR A 310 20.71 6.88 22.26
CA TYR A 310 19.95 7.03 23.50
C TYR A 310 19.03 5.83 23.81
N ARG A 311 18.66 5.06 22.78
CA ARG A 311 17.90 3.82 22.88
C ARG A 311 18.80 2.62 22.63
N HIS A 312 18.74 1.64 23.52
CA HIS A 312 19.55 0.44 23.45
C HIS A 312 18.72 -0.84 23.33
N ASP A 313 17.39 -0.73 23.36
CA ASP A 313 16.52 -1.85 23.04
C ASP A 313 16.78 -2.30 21.59
N LEU A 314 16.76 -3.61 21.40
CA LEU A 314 17.02 -4.23 20.12
C LEU A 314 15.76 -4.28 19.26
N ASP A 315 15.89 -3.85 18.01
CA ASP A 315 14.83 -3.95 17.01
C ASP A 315 14.77 -5.34 16.35
N ALA A 316 13.75 -5.56 15.52
CA ALA A 316 13.52 -6.85 14.88
C ALA A 316 14.72 -7.30 14.04
N LYS A 317 15.42 -6.38 13.37
CA LYS A 317 16.58 -6.71 12.54
C LYS A 317 17.74 -7.20 13.40
N GLU A 318 18.04 -6.48 14.47
CA GLU A 318 19.10 -6.84 15.42
C GLU A 318 18.82 -8.18 16.10
N ILE A 319 17.56 -8.42 16.48
CA ILE A 319 17.13 -9.66 17.11
C ILE A 319 17.20 -10.85 16.14
N LEU A 320 16.82 -10.67 14.87
CA LEU A 320 16.96 -11.73 13.86
C LEU A 320 18.42 -12.05 13.53
N LEU A 321 19.31 -11.04 13.51
CA LEU A 321 20.75 -11.27 13.37
C LEU A 321 21.32 -12.02 14.58
N ALA A 322 20.95 -11.62 15.80
CA ALA A 322 21.35 -12.32 17.03
C ALA A 322 20.83 -13.76 17.06
N LEU A 323 19.60 -14.00 16.58
CA LEU A 323 19.02 -15.33 16.44
C LEU A 323 19.79 -16.17 15.42
N SER A 324 20.15 -15.60 14.28
CA SER A 324 20.95 -16.27 13.25
C SER A 324 22.33 -16.67 13.78
N ILE A 325 22.96 -15.85 14.60
CA ILE A 325 24.24 -16.18 15.26
C ILE A 325 24.02 -17.28 16.30
N SER A 326 22.97 -17.18 17.11
CA SER A 326 22.62 -18.18 18.13
C SER A 326 22.35 -19.55 17.52
N ALA A 327 21.72 -19.60 16.34
CA ALA A 327 21.40 -20.83 15.63
C ALA A 327 22.64 -21.67 15.26
N ALA A 328 23.84 -21.07 15.22
CA ALA A 328 25.07 -21.82 14.95
C ALA A 328 25.46 -22.79 16.09
N THR A 329 25.02 -22.54 17.31
CA THR A 329 25.40 -23.33 18.50
C THR A 329 24.22 -23.75 19.38
N ASN A 330 23.01 -23.24 19.11
CA ASN A 330 21.79 -23.57 19.84
C ASN A 330 20.75 -24.20 18.90
N PRO A 331 20.51 -25.53 18.99
CA PRO A 331 19.52 -26.22 18.16
C PRO A 331 18.09 -25.68 18.29
N MET A 332 17.71 -25.13 19.45
CA MET A 332 16.40 -24.49 19.64
C MET A 332 16.29 -23.18 18.85
N ALA A 333 17.35 -22.38 18.82
CA ALA A 333 17.41 -21.16 18.02
C ALA A 333 17.36 -21.49 16.52
N GLU A 334 18.03 -22.56 16.08
CA GLU A 334 17.96 -23.03 14.69
C GLU A 334 16.53 -23.49 14.32
N ALA A 335 15.87 -24.25 15.20
CA ALA A 335 14.49 -24.68 15.00
C ALA A 335 13.52 -23.50 14.90
N ALA A 336 13.68 -22.48 15.77
CA ALA A 336 12.89 -21.25 15.73
C ALA A 336 13.16 -20.44 14.46
N LEU A 337 14.41 -20.28 14.04
CA LEU A 337 14.79 -19.54 12.83
C LEU A 337 14.13 -20.12 11.58
N LYS A 338 13.99 -21.45 11.49
CA LYS A 338 13.30 -22.13 10.37
C LYS A 338 11.81 -21.80 10.28
N GLN A 339 11.19 -21.28 11.35
CA GLN A 339 9.76 -20.92 11.36
C GLN A 339 9.47 -19.50 10.85
N LEU A 340 10.48 -18.69 10.54
CA LEU A 340 10.26 -17.32 10.06
C LEU A 340 9.41 -17.26 8.78
N THR A 341 9.57 -18.23 7.88
CA THR A 341 8.78 -18.30 6.63
C THR A 341 7.30 -18.58 6.88
N SER A 342 6.96 -19.21 8.01
CA SER A 342 5.59 -19.49 8.44
C SER A 342 4.87 -18.25 8.98
N LEU A 343 5.55 -17.11 9.16
CA LEU A 343 4.95 -15.85 9.58
C LEU A 343 4.31 -15.05 8.43
N ARG A 344 4.56 -15.45 7.18
CA ARG A 344 3.99 -14.78 6.01
C ARG A 344 2.47 -14.91 6.02
N GLY A 345 1.78 -13.77 5.93
CA GLY A 345 0.32 -13.68 5.99
C GLY A 345 -0.25 -13.55 7.40
N CYS A 346 0.58 -13.64 8.45
CA CYS A 346 0.14 -13.36 9.80
C CYS A 346 -0.23 -11.88 9.94
N GLN A 347 -1.27 -11.61 10.72
CA GLN A 347 -1.71 -10.26 11.05
C GLN A 347 -1.10 -9.85 12.39
N ALA A 348 -0.69 -8.58 12.51
CA ALA A 348 -0.16 -8.04 13.75
C ALA A 348 -0.68 -6.62 14.03
N HIS A 349 -0.70 -6.26 15.31
CA HIS A 349 -1.04 -4.92 15.78
C HIS A 349 -0.14 -4.50 16.94
N SER A 350 0.43 -3.30 16.85
CA SER A 350 1.26 -2.69 17.89
C SER A 350 0.52 -1.52 18.55
N THR A 351 0.57 -1.42 19.88
CA THR A 351 -0.03 -0.29 20.62
C THR A 351 0.75 1.03 20.45
N VAL A 352 1.86 0.99 19.70
CA VAL A 352 2.66 2.17 19.33
C VAL A 352 3.13 2.09 17.89
N ILE A 353 3.40 3.24 17.30
CA ILE A 353 4.00 3.39 15.98
C ILE A 353 5.37 2.66 15.97
N PRO A 354 5.58 1.70 15.05
CA PRO A 354 6.83 0.96 14.96
C PRO A 354 8.00 1.84 14.52
N SER A 355 9.22 1.41 14.87
CA SER A 355 10.42 1.95 14.25
C SER A 355 10.47 1.60 12.76
N LYS A 356 11.26 2.34 11.99
CA LYS A 356 11.43 2.05 10.56
C LYS A 356 12.00 0.64 10.33
N SER A 357 12.94 0.23 11.16
CA SER A 357 13.58 -1.09 11.09
C SER A 357 12.58 -2.22 11.37
N ASP A 358 11.75 -2.09 12.42
CA ASP A 358 10.72 -3.08 12.74
C ASP A 358 9.66 -3.20 11.62
N ASP A 359 9.22 -2.06 11.07
CA ASP A 359 8.24 -2.02 9.98
C ASP A 359 8.79 -2.67 8.70
N GLU A 360 10.05 -2.39 8.35
CA GLU A 360 10.74 -3.00 7.21
C GLU A 360 10.85 -4.52 7.37
N ILE A 361 11.26 -5.01 8.54
CA ILE A 361 11.39 -6.45 8.80
C ILE A 361 10.03 -7.15 8.75
N CYS A 362 8.97 -6.58 9.35
CA CYS A 362 7.63 -7.14 9.28
C CYS A 362 7.18 -7.26 7.82
N ARG A 363 7.41 -6.23 7.00
CA ARG A 363 7.10 -6.24 5.56
C ARG A 363 7.90 -7.29 4.79
N GLU A 364 9.19 -7.45 5.07
CA GLU A 364 10.05 -8.46 4.42
C GLU A 364 9.62 -9.89 4.77
N LEU A 365 9.19 -10.12 6.01
CA LEU A 365 8.60 -11.39 6.46
C LEU A 365 7.18 -11.61 5.92
N GLY A 366 6.55 -10.59 5.34
CA GLY A 366 5.17 -10.65 4.85
C GLY A 366 4.14 -10.66 5.99
N ILE A 367 4.47 -10.06 7.12
CA ILE A 367 3.56 -9.83 8.26
C ILE A 367 2.80 -8.54 8.02
N ASP A 368 1.49 -8.60 8.21
CA ASP A 368 0.61 -7.46 8.04
C ASP A 368 0.46 -6.66 9.35
N LEU A 369 1.37 -5.69 9.55
CA LEU A 369 1.45 -4.89 10.76
C LEU A 369 0.58 -3.63 10.68
N THR A 370 -0.20 -3.40 11.74
CA THR A 370 -0.91 -2.14 12.02
C THR A 370 -0.44 -1.57 13.35
N ALA A 371 -0.73 -0.30 13.62
CA ALA A 371 -0.39 0.29 14.90
C ALA A 371 -1.39 1.36 15.35
N ASP A 372 -1.48 1.55 16.66
CA ASP A 372 -2.12 2.74 17.23
C ASP A 372 -1.31 4.01 16.91
N PRO A 373 -1.94 5.17 16.70
CA PRO A 373 -1.29 6.43 16.37
C PRO A 373 -0.63 7.08 17.61
N VAL A 374 0.20 6.31 18.32
CA VAL A 374 0.90 6.67 19.55
C VAL A 374 2.39 6.50 19.34
N PHE A 375 3.21 7.51 19.66
CA PHE A 375 4.66 7.38 19.54
C PHE A 375 5.22 6.41 20.59
N SER A 376 6.27 5.67 20.23
CA SER A 376 6.93 4.73 21.13
C SER A 376 7.74 5.43 22.23
N SER A 377 8.01 6.74 22.12
CA SER A 377 8.64 7.55 23.17
C SER A 377 8.16 9.00 23.14
N LYS A 378 8.51 9.76 24.18
CA LYS A 378 8.34 11.21 24.24
C LYS A 378 9.42 11.98 23.46
N SER A 379 10.46 11.29 22.95
CA SER A 379 11.54 11.90 22.16
C SER A 379 11.06 12.18 20.73
N LEU A 380 11.44 13.34 20.19
CA LEU A 380 11.17 13.69 18.80
C LEU A 380 11.83 12.71 17.81
N TYR A 381 13.00 12.18 18.17
CA TYR A 381 13.72 11.15 17.43
C TYR A 381 13.46 9.79 18.09
N TYR A 382 12.44 9.06 17.63
CA TYR A 382 12.02 7.77 18.20
C TYR A 382 12.38 6.55 17.34
N GLY A 383 13.04 6.76 16.19
CA GLY A 383 13.33 5.71 15.20
C GLY A 383 14.61 5.92 14.38
N SER A 384 15.60 6.61 14.96
CA SER A 384 16.95 6.74 14.41
C SER A 384 17.85 5.60 14.87
#